data_AF-A0A088RNN6-F1
#
_entry.id   AF-A0A088RNN6-F1
#
_cell.length_a   1.000
_cell.length_b   1.000
_cell.length_c   1.000
_cell.angle_alpha   90.00
_cell.angle_beta   90.00
_cell.angle_gamma   90.00
#
_symmetry.space_group_name_H-M   'P 1'
#
loop_
_entity.id
_entity.type
_entity.pdbx_description
1 polymer ?
#
loop_
_entity_poly.entity_id
_entity_poly.type
_entity_poly.pdbx_seq_one_letter_code
_entity_poly.pdbx_strand_id
1 'polypeptide(L)'
;ESLQEEAERLAAELEKTQKDVEKLGSANQIMVVEMEKAVARNAAAEEAVNELISERSQLVVELEKVRFEAYEVCCEREKDGCAVESEFLDVLMELKKVKGINDALQAVLRDKECEVKELRDHNELWEDPSGDMKQVVTRHTKIFDGNWEKIVRDRPEALFAAFVIDSGNACHVPGDRITQVNFDHD
;
A
#
# COMPACT_ATOMS: atom_id res chain seq x y z
N GLU A 1 -40.16 -115.50 32.39
CA GLU A 1 -40.48 -114.37 31.49
C GLU A 1 -40.09 -113.01 32.09
N SER A 2 -40.41 -112.70 33.36
CA SER A 2 -40.07 -111.40 34.00
C SER A 2 -38.57 -110.99 34.00
N LEU A 3 -37.61 -111.90 34.18
CA LEU A 3 -36.17 -111.57 34.18
C LEU A 3 -35.63 -111.27 32.76
N GLN A 4 -36.25 -111.84 31.73
CA GLN A 4 -35.86 -111.63 30.33
C GLN A 4 -36.29 -110.23 29.88
N GLU A 5 -37.52 -109.82 30.20
CA GLU A 5 -38.05 -108.48 29.89
C GLU A 5 -37.31 -107.36 30.64
N GLU A 6 -36.80 -107.63 31.85
CA GLU A 6 -35.99 -106.67 32.61
C GLU A 6 -34.58 -106.52 32.01
N ALA A 7 -33.96 -107.61 31.57
CA ALA A 7 -32.68 -107.59 30.86
C ALA A 7 -32.77 -106.86 29.51
N GLU A 8 -33.85 -107.08 28.74
CA GLU A 8 -34.10 -106.40 27.47
C GLU A 8 -34.34 -104.89 27.65
N ARG A 9 -35.06 -104.50 28.71
CA ARG A 9 -35.27 -103.09 29.07
C ARG A 9 -33.98 -102.39 29.47
N LEU A 10 -33.16 -103.04 30.31
CA LEU A 10 -31.85 -102.54 30.69
C LEU A 10 -30.92 -102.41 29.48
N ALA A 11 -30.93 -103.37 28.55
CA ALA A 11 -30.15 -103.29 27.32
C ALA A 11 -30.59 -102.12 26.42
N ALA A 12 -31.91 -101.90 26.27
CA ALA A 12 -32.44 -100.76 25.52
C ALA A 12 -32.09 -99.41 26.16
N GLU A 13 -32.08 -99.35 27.49
CA GLU A 13 -31.68 -98.16 28.25
C GLU A 13 -30.16 -97.90 28.17
N LEU A 14 -29.34 -98.96 28.18
CA LEU A 14 -27.91 -98.90 27.92
C LEU A 14 -27.60 -98.41 26.50
N GLU A 15 -28.32 -98.91 25.50
CA GLU A 15 -28.15 -98.45 24.10
C GLU A 15 -28.56 -96.99 23.93
N LYS A 16 -29.66 -96.57 24.57
CA LYS A 16 -30.11 -95.18 24.56
C LYS A 16 -29.09 -94.25 25.22
N THR A 17 -28.59 -94.60 26.40
CA THR A 17 -27.58 -93.82 27.11
C THR A 17 -26.26 -93.78 26.34
N GLN A 18 -25.86 -94.86 25.67
CA GLN A 18 -24.67 -94.88 24.81
C GLN A 18 -24.82 -93.95 23.59
N LYS A 19 -25.97 -93.96 22.91
CA LYS A 19 -26.27 -93.01 21.83
C LYS A 19 -26.27 -91.55 22.31
N ASP A 20 -26.77 -91.29 23.50
CA ASP A 20 -26.77 -89.94 24.07
C ASP A 20 -25.36 -89.48 24.46
N VAL A 21 -24.50 -90.38 24.96
CA VAL A 21 -23.08 -90.11 25.22
C VAL A 21 -22.33 -89.80 23.91
N GLU A 22 -22.56 -90.54 22.84
CA GLU A 22 -21.93 -90.30 21.53
C GLU A 22 -22.35 -88.95 20.91
N LYS A 23 -23.64 -88.59 21.04
CA LYS A 23 -24.16 -87.28 20.62
C LYS A 23 -23.53 -86.15 21.43
N LEU A 24 -23.45 -86.29 22.75
CA LEU A 24 -22.80 -85.31 23.63
C LEU A 24 -21.30 -85.19 23.33
N GLY A 25 -20.62 -86.30 23.05
CA GLY A 25 -19.22 -86.29 22.63
C GLY A 25 -19.01 -85.53 21.31
N SER A 26 -19.89 -85.77 20.33
CA SER A 26 -19.85 -85.07 19.04
C SER A 26 -20.15 -83.57 19.19
N ALA A 27 -21.14 -83.21 20.00
CA ALA A 27 -21.48 -81.81 20.30
C ALA A 27 -20.35 -81.09 21.05
N ASN A 28 -19.72 -81.74 22.03
CA ASN A 28 -18.56 -81.20 22.73
C ASN A 28 -17.38 -80.98 21.78
N GLN A 29 -17.11 -81.91 20.85
CA GLN A 29 -16.05 -81.75 19.86
C GLN A 29 -16.29 -80.53 18.96
N ILE A 30 -17.53 -80.33 18.50
CA ILE A 30 -17.91 -79.14 17.71
C ILE A 30 -17.70 -77.86 18.53
N MET A 31 -18.16 -77.86 19.78
CA MET A 31 -18.03 -76.71 20.66
C MET A 31 -16.57 -76.34 20.94
N VAL A 32 -15.68 -77.31 21.10
CA VAL A 32 -14.24 -77.07 21.25
C VAL A 32 -13.66 -76.38 20.01
N VAL A 33 -13.97 -76.88 18.80
CA VAL A 33 -13.52 -76.27 17.55
C VAL A 33 -14.06 -74.84 17.38
N GLU A 34 -15.31 -74.60 17.79
CA GLU A 34 -15.88 -73.25 17.77
C GLU A 34 -15.22 -72.32 18.78
N MET A 35 -14.92 -72.80 19.99
CA MET A 35 -14.17 -72.05 21.00
C MET A 35 -12.75 -71.72 20.51
N GLU A 36 -12.03 -72.66 19.91
CA GLU A 36 -10.70 -72.42 19.33
C GLU A 36 -10.75 -71.33 18.25
N LYS A 37 -11.74 -71.38 17.35
CA LYS A 37 -11.97 -70.33 16.34
C LYS A 37 -12.30 -68.98 16.98
N ALA A 38 -13.09 -68.95 18.04
CA ALA A 38 -13.42 -67.73 18.76
C ALA A 38 -12.19 -67.13 19.44
N VAL A 39 -11.36 -67.95 20.10
CA VAL A 39 -10.10 -67.53 20.72
C VAL A 39 -9.14 -66.95 19.68
N ALA A 40 -8.97 -67.62 18.53
CA ALA A 40 -8.12 -67.12 17.46
C ALA A 40 -8.59 -65.76 16.91
N ARG A 41 -9.91 -65.58 16.73
CA ARG A 41 -10.48 -64.27 16.33
C ARG A 41 -10.25 -63.20 17.39
N ASN A 42 -10.36 -63.54 18.66
CA ASN A 42 -10.19 -62.59 19.75
C ASN A 42 -8.73 -62.12 19.85
N ALA A 43 -7.78 -63.04 19.70
CA ALA A 43 -6.35 -62.70 19.66
C ALA A 43 -6.00 -61.75 18.50
N ALA A 44 -6.52 -62.03 17.29
CA ALA A 44 -6.32 -61.15 16.14
C ALA A 44 -6.97 -59.76 16.33
N ALA A 45 -8.14 -59.71 16.96
CA ALA A 45 -8.80 -58.44 17.28
C ALA A 45 -8.03 -57.63 18.32
N GLU A 46 -7.45 -58.30 19.33
CA GLU A 46 -6.64 -57.65 20.37
C GLU A 46 -5.35 -57.04 19.79
N GLU A 47 -4.68 -57.75 18.87
CA GLU A 47 -3.51 -57.23 18.14
C GLU A 47 -3.86 -55.98 17.32
N ALA A 48 -4.96 -56.04 16.54
CA ALA A 48 -5.42 -54.88 15.75
C ALA A 48 -5.80 -53.67 16.63
N VAL A 49 -6.40 -53.90 17.81
CA VAL A 49 -6.70 -52.82 18.76
C VAL A 49 -5.42 -52.20 19.30
N ASN A 50 -4.40 -53.00 19.61
CA ASN A 50 -3.11 -52.48 20.09
C ASN A 50 -2.39 -51.65 19.02
N GLU A 51 -2.44 -52.05 17.75
CA GLU A 51 -1.92 -51.26 16.64
C GLU A 51 -2.64 -49.91 16.53
N LEU A 52 -3.98 -49.91 16.55
CA LEU A 52 -4.78 -48.67 16.52
C LEU A 52 -4.52 -47.76 17.73
N ILE A 53 -4.27 -48.33 18.91
CA ILE A 53 -3.89 -47.55 20.10
C ILE A 53 -2.52 -46.88 19.90
N SER A 54 -1.56 -47.59 19.31
CA SER A 54 -0.24 -47.05 19.00
C SER A 54 -0.34 -45.91 17.97
N GLU A 55 -1.05 -46.13 16.86
CA GLU A 55 -1.28 -45.12 15.82
C GLU A 55 -1.99 -43.89 16.39
N ARG A 56 -3.07 -44.08 17.15
CA ARG A 56 -3.79 -42.98 17.81
C ARG A 56 -2.86 -42.19 18.74
N SER A 57 -1.97 -42.87 19.47
CA SER A 57 -1.04 -42.20 20.38
C SER A 57 -0.04 -41.33 19.61
N GLN A 58 0.47 -41.81 18.47
CA GLN A 58 1.34 -41.04 17.60
C GLN A 58 0.62 -39.81 17.01
N LEU A 59 -0.60 -40.00 16.50
CA LEU A 59 -1.41 -38.91 15.95
C LEU A 59 -1.74 -37.83 16.97
N VAL A 60 -1.96 -38.20 18.24
CA VAL A 60 -2.17 -37.22 19.32
C VAL A 60 -0.93 -36.35 19.52
N VAL A 61 0.26 -36.94 19.54
CA VAL A 61 1.52 -36.18 19.69
C VAL A 61 1.72 -35.24 18.49
N GLU A 62 1.46 -35.70 17.27
CA GLU A 62 1.55 -34.85 16.08
C GLU A 62 0.54 -33.70 16.11
N LEU A 63 -0.71 -33.97 16.52
CA LEU A 63 -1.73 -32.94 16.69
C LEU A 63 -1.31 -31.87 17.71
N GLU A 64 -0.72 -32.28 18.83
CA GLU A 64 -0.24 -31.34 19.84
C GLU A 64 0.92 -30.49 19.34
N LYS A 65 1.84 -31.09 18.57
CA LYS A 65 2.94 -30.38 17.92
C LYS A 65 2.42 -29.33 16.94
N VAL A 66 1.52 -29.72 16.02
CA VAL A 66 0.92 -28.79 15.04
C VAL A 66 0.14 -27.68 15.74
N ARG A 67 -0.59 -28.00 16.82
CA ARG A 67 -1.31 -27.01 17.63
C ARG A 67 -0.35 -25.99 18.23
N PHE A 68 0.79 -26.43 18.76
CA PHE A 68 1.80 -25.55 19.34
C PHE A 68 2.43 -24.64 18.28
N GLU A 69 2.86 -25.21 17.14
CA GLU A 69 3.42 -24.44 16.02
C GLU A 69 2.41 -23.40 15.47
N ALA A 70 1.12 -23.77 15.36
CA ALA A 70 0.07 -22.84 14.95
C ALA A 70 -0.12 -21.70 15.95
N TYR A 71 0.00 -21.97 17.26
CA TYR A 71 -0.08 -20.93 18.28
C TYR A 71 1.10 -19.95 18.18
N GLU A 72 2.33 -20.44 18.02
CA GLU A 72 3.51 -19.59 17.87
C GLU A 72 3.40 -18.69 16.62
N VAL A 73 2.99 -19.26 15.48
CA VAL A 73 2.78 -18.50 14.24
C VAL A 73 1.72 -17.42 14.41
N CYS A 74 0.62 -17.71 15.14
CA CYS A 74 -0.40 -16.70 15.45
C CYS A 74 0.15 -15.58 16.32
N CYS A 75 0.94 -15.90 17.36
CA CYS A 75 1.56 -14.91 18.23
C CYS A 75 2.55 -14.01 17.49
N GLU A 76 3.40 -14.58 16.62
CA GLU A 76 4.34 -13.79 15.81
C GLU A 76 3.58 -12.91 14.81
N ARG A 77 2.55 -13.44 14.14
CA ARG A 77 1.71 -12.64 13.24
C ARG A 77 1.04 -11.46 13.95
N GLU A 78 0.61 -11.64 15.20
CA GLU A 78 0.01 -10.56 15.99
C GLU A 78 1.04 -9.47 16.30
N LYS A 79 2.26 -9.84 16.70
CA LYS A 79 3.35 -8.88 16.92
C LYS A 79 3.71 -8.11 15.64
N ASP A 80 3.86 -8.82 14.53
CA ASP A 80 4.14 -8.21 13.22
C ASP A 80 3.01 -7.27 12.81
N GLY A 81 1.75 -7.68 13.05
CA GLY A 81 0.57 -6.86 12.81
C GLY A 81 0.60 -5.55 13.58
N CYS A 82 0.90 -5.60 14.88
CA CYS A 82 1.03 -4.41 15.72
C CYS A 82 2.19 -3.50 15.28
N ALA A 83 3.34 -4.08 14.90
CA ALA A 83 4.49 -3.30 14.42
C ALA A 83 4.14 -2.54 13.12
N VAL A 84 3.56 -3.24 12.15
CA VAL A 84 3.14 -2.66 10.88
C VAL A 84 2.07 -1.59 11.07
N GLU A 85 1.09 -1.81 11.95
CA GLU A 85 0.07 -0.82 12.27
C GLU A 85 0.69 0.47 12.87
N SER A 86 1.67 0.32 13.75
CA SER A 86 2.42 1.46 14.31
C SER A 86 3.15 2.24 13.21
N GLU A 87 3.85 1.58 12.30
CA GLU A 87 4.56 2.22 11.19
C GLU A 87 3.58 2.97 10.25
N PHE A 88 2.41 2.38 9.98
CA PHE A 88 1.38 3.06 9.18
C PHE A 88 0.85 4.33 9.85
N LEU A 89 0.70 4.33 11.18
CA LEU A 89 0.31 5.53 11.92
C LEU A 89 1.36 6.64 11.82
N ASP A 90 2.65 6.30 11.92
CA ASP A 90 3.75 7.26 11.77
C ASP A 90 3.76 7.89 10.38
N VAL A 91 3.64 7.07 9.33
CA VAL A 91 3.56 7.55 7.94
C VAL A 91 2.35 8.47 7.74
N LEU A 92 1.19 8.13 8.31
CA LEU A 92 -0.02 8.96 8.22
C LEU A 92 0.16 10.31 8.91
N MET A 93 0.85 10.35 10.06
CA MET A 93 1.18 11.61 10.74
C MET A 93 2.10 12.50 9.89
N GLU A 94 3.17 11.95 9.32
CA GLU A 94 4.08 12.71 8.46
C GLU A 94 3.37 13.18 7.17
N LEU A 95 2.51 12.36 6.56
CA LEU A 95 1.70 12.78 5.42
C LEU A 95 0.77 13.95 5.76
N LYS A 96 0.12 13.91 6.92
CA LYS A 96 -0.75 15.00 7.38
C LYS A 96 0.03 16.30 7.59
N LYS A 97 1.24 16.20 8.14
CA LYS A 97 2.16 17.33 8.32
C LYS A 97 2.62 17.91 6.99
N VAL A 98 3.06 17.07 6.05
CA VAL A 98 3.48 17.51 4.71
C VAL A 98 2.32 18.16 3.96
N LYS A 99 1.11 17.62 4.07
CA LYS A 99 -0.10 18.24 3.51
C LYS A 99 -0.30 19.66 4.06
N GLY A 100 -0.24 19.84 5.38
CA GLY A 100 -0.37 21.16 6.00
C GLY A 100 0.69 22.15 5.54
N ILE A 101 1.95 21.71 5.38
CA ILE A 101 3.04 22.53 4.82
C ILE A 101 2.73 22.92 3.38
N ASN A 102 2.26 21.98 2.56
CA ASN A 102 1.94 22.23 1.16
C ASN A 102 0.80 23.24 1.02
N ASP A 103 -0.25 23.10 1.83
CA ASP A 103 -1.38 24.04 1.86
C ASP A 103 -0.91 25.47 2.24
N ALA A 104 0.00 25.59 3.21
CA ALA A 104 0.59 26.86 3.60
C ALA A 104 1.46 27.47 2.49
N LEU A 105 2.30 26.67 1.83
CA LEU A 105 3.13 27.12 0.71
C LEU A 105 2.27 27.59 -0.48
N GLN A 106 1.18 26.89 -0.79
CA GLN A 106 0.25 27.34 -1.83
C GLN A 106 -0.43 28.67 -1.47
N ALA A 107 -0.74 28.90 -0.19
CA ALA A 107 -1.29 30.18 0.23
C ALA A 107 -0.28 31.32 0.05
N VAL A 108 0.99 31.10 0.42
CA VAL A 108 2.07 32.08 0.20
C VAL A 108 2.31 32.32 -1.27
N LEU A 109 2.29 31.28 -2.10
CA LEU A 109 2.46 31.41 -3.55
C LEU A 109 1.37 32.32 -4.14
N ARG A 110 0.10 32.09 -3.78
CA ARG A 110 -1.02 32.93 -4.24
C ARG A 110 -0.88 34.39 -3.80
N ASP A 111 -0.47 34.62 -2.56
CA ASP A 111 -0.22 35.97 -2.03
C ASP A 111 0.86 36.70 -2.83
N LYS A 112 1.97 36.01 -3.13
CA LYS A 112 3.06 36.57 -3.95
C LYS A 112 2.67 36.76 -5.41
N GLU A 113 1.85 35.89 -5.98
CA GLU A 113 1.29 36.10 -7.33
C GLU A 113 0.42 37.36 -7.39
N CYS A 114 -0.38 37.62 -6.35
CA CYS A 114 -1.15 38.87 -6.23
C CYS A 114 -0.24 40.10 -6.12
N GLU A 115 0.76 40.08 -5.25
CA GLU A 115 1.72 41.18 -5.08
C GLU A 115 2.49 41.46 -6.39
N VAL A 116 2.94 40.41 -7.08
CA VAL A 116 3.60 40.54 -8.40
C VAL A 116 2.66 41.16 -9.42
N LYS A 117 1.37 40.82 -9.40
CA LYS A 117 0.39 41.41 -10.31
C LYS A 117 0.19 42.90 -10.02
N GLU A 118 0.02 43.28 -8.76
CA GLU A 118 -0.09 44.69 -8.36
C GLU A 118 1.15 45.49 -8.78
N LEU A 119 2.35 44.94 -8.53
CA LEU A 119 3.59 45.57 -8.95
C LEU A 119 3.69 45.71 -10.48
N ARG A 120 3.18 44.75 -11.25
CA ARG A 120 3.12 44.88 -12.72
C ARG A 120 2.14 45.96 -13.16
N ASP A 121 0.97 46.04 -12.53
CA ASP A 121 -0.03 47.08 -12.84
C ASP A 121 0.52 48.49 -12.54
N HIS A 122 1.43 48.60 -11.56
CA HIS A 122 2.14 49.84 -11.20
C HIS A 122 3.52 50.00 -11.87
N ASN A 123 3.91 49.06 -12.73
CA ASN A 123 5.21 49.15 -13.39
C ASN A 123 5.16 50.21 -14.49
N GLU A 124 5.76 51.37 -14.21
CA GLU A 124 5.93 52.47 -15.16
C GLU A 124 7.08 52.23 -16.17
N LEU A 125 7.80 51.10 -16.07
CA LEU A 125 8.74 50.67 -17.10
C LEU A 125 7.94 50.20 -18.33
N TRP A 126 7.86 51.08 -19.32
CA TRP A 126 7.21 50.84 -20.60
C TRP A 126 7.88 49.67 -21.33
N GLU A 127 7.12 48.64 -21.67
CA GLU A 127 7.54 47.68 -22.69
C GLU A 127 7.43 48.37 -24.05
N ASP A 128 8.54 48.44 -24.79
CA ASP A 128 8.52 48.95 -26.16
C ASP A 128 7.50 48.14 -26.97
N PRO A 129 6.46 48.78 -27.52
CA PRO A 129 5.46 48.07 -28.29
C PRO A 129 6.11 47.49 -29.55
N SER A 130 6.29 46.17 -29.56
CA SER A 130 6.81 45.44 -30.70
C SER A 130 5.69 45.26 -31.75
N GLY A 131 5.69 46.08 -32.80
CA GLY A 131 4.77 45.97 -33.95
C GLY A 131 4.73 47.21 -34.85
N ASP A 132 3.98 47.11 -35.97
CA ASP A 132 3.72 48.23 -36.89
C ASP A 132 2.78 49.25 -36.24
N MET A 133 3.35 50.30 -35.65
CA MET A 133 2.58 51.40 -35.05
C MET A 133 2.25 52.47 -36.09
N LYS A 134 1.03 53.04 -36.01
CA LYS A 134 0.67 54.25 -36.75
C LYS A 134 1.60 55.39 -36.31
N GLN A 135 2.58 55.73 -37.14
CA GLN A 135 3.57 56.74 -36.82
C GLN A 135 2.91 58.13 -36.77
N VAL A 136 2.95 58.77 -35.60
CA VAL A 136 2.56 60.18 -35.42
C VAL A 136 3.83 60.95 -35.13
N VAL A 137 4.15 61.94 -35.96
CA VAL A 137 5.31 62.82 -35.77
C VAL A 137 4.81 64.14 -35.20
N THR A 138 5.42 64.59 -34.10
CA THR A 138 5.14 65.89 -33.48
C THR A 138 6.43 66.72 -33.43
N ARG A 139 6.30 68.06 -33.43
CA ARG A 139 7.42 68.99 -33.35
C ARG A 139 7.22 69.90 -32.15
N HIS A 140 8.26 70.03 -31.34
CA HIS A 140 8.27 70.81 -30.10
C HIS A 140 9.41 71.82 -30.13
N THR A 141 9.17 73.00 -29.58
CA THR A 141 10.19 74.04 -29.39
C THR A 141 10.14 74.47 -27.93
N LYS A 142 11.30 74.52 -27.28
CA LYS A 142 11.42 74.94 -25.88
C LYS A 142 12.55 75.95 -25.75
N ILE A 143 12.27 77.04 -25.07
CA ILE A 143 13.22 78.12 -24.81
C ILE A 143 13.77 77.91 -23.40
N PHE A 144 15.09 77.97 -23.27
CA PHE A 144 15.79 77.84 -22.00
C PHE A 144 16.53 79.13 -21.69
N ASP A 145 16.37 79.63 -20.46
CA ASP A 145 17.09 80.81 -20.00
C ASP A 145 18.58 80.48 -19.77
N GLY A 146 19.46 81.48 -19.96
CA GLY A 146 20.90 81.39 -19.68
C GLY A 146 21.82 81.57 -20.89
N ASN A 147 23.13 81.68 -20.65
CA ASN A 147 24.13 81.76 -21.72
C ASN A 147 24.60 80.35 -22.12
N TRP A 148 24.01 79.83 -23.19
CA TRP A 148 24.31 78.51 -23.74
C TRP A 148 25.38 78.51 -24.83
N GLU A 149 25.83 79.69 -25.31
CA GLU A 149 26.74 79.82 -26.45
C GLU A 149 28.03 79.02 -26.28
N LYS A 150 28.57 78.97 -25.06
CA LYS A 150 29.80 78.23 -24.78
C LYS A 150 29.59 76.73 -24.92
N ILE A 151 28.49 76.18 -24.41
CA ILE A 151 28.22 74.74 -24.44
C ILE A 151 27.86 74.30 -25.86
N VAL A 152 27.06 75.10 -26.57
CA VAL A 152 26.71 74.85 -27.98
C VAL A 152 27.96 74.82 -28.86
N ARG A 153 28.94 75.71 -28.62
CA ARG A 153 30.20 75.76 -29.36
C ARG A 153 31.20 74.67 -28.96
N ASP A 154 31.38 74.45 -27.66
CA ASP A 154 32.47 73.63 -27.14
C ASP A 154 32.10 72.14 -27.03
N ARG A 155 30.81 71.81 -26.86
CA ARG A 155 30.31 70.45 -26.63
C ARG A 155 28.92 70.18 -27.23
N PRO A 156 28.71 70.42 -28.54
CA PRO A 156 27.41 70.24 -29.17
C PRO A 156 26.90 68.79 -29.09
N GLU A 157 27.76 67.79 -29.20
CA GLU A 157 27.35 66.37 -29.19
C GLU A 157 26.86 65.91 -27.82
N ALA A 158 27.52 66.38 -26.75
CA ALA A 158 27.10 66.07 -25.38
C ALA A 158 25.76 66.75 -25.03
N LEU A 159 25.57 67.99 -25.50
CA LEU A 159 24.30 68.70 -25.34
C LEU A 159 23.17 68.00 -26.11
N PHE A 160 23.44 67.60 -27.36
CA PHE A 160 22.49 66.83 -28.18
C PHE A 160 22.10 65.51 -27.51
N ALA A 161 23.08 64.72 -27.04
CA ALA A 161 22.82 63.44 -26.39
C ALA A 161 21.97 63.60 -25.13
N ALA A 162 22.28 64.61 -24.29
CA ALA A 162 21.49 64.91 -23.10
C ALA A 162 20.05 65.29 -23.47
N PHE A 163 19.86 66.13 -24.51
CA PHE A 163 18.54 66.56 -24.95
C PHE A 163 17.72 65.41 -25.56
N VAL A 164 18.34 64.53 -26.35
CA VAL A 164 17.69 63.34 -26.91
C VAL A 164 17.25 62.39 -25.80
N ILE A 165 18.09 62.18 -24.78
CA ILE A 165 17.74 61.34 -23.62
C ILE A 165 16.56 61.95 -22.86
N ASP A 166 16.64 63.24 -22.50
CA ASP A 166 15.58 63.91 -21.74
C ASP A 166 14.26 63.96 -22.52
N SER A 167 14.32 64.30 -23.81
CA SER A 167 13.14 64.36 -24.67
C SER A 167 12.55 62.97 -24.96
N GLY A 168 13.39 61.96 -25.15
CA GLY A 168 12.94 60.57 -25.30
C GLY A 168 12.21 60.08 -24.05
N ASN A 169 12.76 60.39 -22.87
CA ASN A 169 12.14 60.08 -21.58
C ASN A 169 10.83 60.84 -21.37
N ALA A 170 10.77 62.14 -21.71
CA ALA A 170 9.59 62.97 -21.51
C ALA A 170 8.46 62.65 -22.50
N CYS A 171 8.80 62.28 -23.73
CA CYS A 171 7.85 61.99 -24.79
C CYS A 171 7.52 60.49 -24.92
N HIS A 172 8.13 59.64 -24.10
CA HIS A 172 7.94 58.19 -24.07
C HIS A 172 8.23 57.55 -25.44
N VAL A 173 9.34 57.94 -26.05
CA VAL A 173 9.80 57.37 -27.33
C VAL A 173 11.28 56.99 -27.25
N PRO A 174 11.70 55.89 -27.89
CA PRO A 174 13.11 55.54 -28.00
C PRO A 174 13.95 56.71 -28.57
N GLY A 175 15.18 56.87 -28.07
CA GLY A 175 16.05 57.99 -28.44
C GLY A 175 16.38 58.04 -29.94
N ASP A 176 16.38 56.90 -30.63
CA ASP A 176 16.54 56.81 -32.09
C ASP A 176 15.35 57.36 -32.89
N ARG A 177 14.20 57.60 -32.22
CA ARG A 177 13.01 58.25 -32.79
C ARG A 177 13.00 59.76 -32.60
N ILE A 178 13.88 60.31 -31.76
CA ILE A 178 14.09 61.75 -31.64
C ILE A 178 15.04 62.21 -32.75
N THR A 179 14.50 62.89 -33.74
CA THR A 179 15.25 63.37 -34.92
C THR A 179 15.01 64.85 -35.14
N GLN A 180 15.87 65.50 -35.93
CA GLN A 180 15.78 66.94 -36.25
C GLN A 180 15.91 67.88 -35.03
N VAL A 181 16.77 67.54 -34.07
CA VAL A 181 17.09 68.43 -32.95
C VAL A 181 18.09 69.49 -33.42
N ASN A 182 17.68 70.75 -33.36
CA ASN A 182 18.52 71.92 -33.63
C ASN A 182 18.51 72.85 -32.42
N PHE A 183 19.62 73.55 -32.22
CA PHE A 183 19.78 74.57 -31.19
C PHE A 183 19.96 75.92 -31.87
N ASP A 184 18.92 76.74 -31.82
CA ASP A 184 18.96 78.12 -32.30
C ASP A 184 19.25 79.05 -31.11
N HIS A 185 20.06 80.08 -31.35
CA HIS A 185 20.26 81.19 -30.43
C HIS A 185 20.03 82.48 -31.22
N ASP A 186 19.28 83.42 -30.63
CA ASP A 186 19.13 84.77 -31.18
C ASP A 186 20.39 85.62 -30.93
#